data_AF-A0A1J4JQW0-F1
#
_entry.id   AF-A0A1J4JQW0-F1
#
_cell.length_a   1.000
_cell.length_b   1.000
_cell.length_c   1.000
_cell.angle_alpha   90.00
_cell.angle_beta   90.00
_cell.angle_gamma   90.00
#
_symmetry.space_group_name_H-M   'P 1'
#
loop_
_entity.id
_entity.type
_entity.pdbx_description
1 polymer ?
#
loop_
_entity_poly.entity_id
_entity_poly.type
_entity_poly.pdbx_seq_one_letter_code
_entity_poly.pdbx_strand_id
1 'polypeptide(L)'
;MDVSYKENYEQRSNIAIVHENETRIDDSHNENYKSDYIQIFKKIIPELIEFYINEEFDKYHERCNHIAISISSMPISILESKELMELNDFICHVIHECSYSDVIYSTLLILPPIFSKQSLSIANFYIDHDFLSNIQKILCSNDDMNEIICDNPQMIELILLIFSFLVKSTPNGLNNAFPTYLLSYDALQQILDKFPNSSSVVLQLCSSVLQYWPHDFIHRDELITIGFSIFSPKNGENYSFILSLCRLVKTDPEAIYETLVSNLSTDDSSFIQNIVNWLNNDLIDFHYYVLKFIYSLIKHIPKQRANILSYLDPISLLNFAMSDNFQIRAVSYQLLSNVIITNSGLISNLFQPISSFLPNITETDNNDTMNSIASQFEHDLENGNYLLRKATLSFIKNIMTYGKFIPQTNMFYCKEFLFSIVNFLGMTDSENIMQLILETIHMIAQKAKIDHNLEVLNVLNDQQTIEIIQNLPQTEKISIFITFIANIVNSISQQ
;
A
#
# COMPACT_ATOMS: atom_id res chain seq x y z
N MET A 1 -24.77 13.03 26.01
CA MET A 1 -24.00 11.88 26.51
C MET A 1 -24.09 10.83 25.42
N ASP A 2 -23.08 10.47 24.65
CA ASP A 2 -21.67 10.83 24.67
C ASP A 2 -21.11 10.75 23.24
N VAL A 3 -20.49 11.84 22.80
CA VAL A 3 -19.73 11.95 21.54
C VAL A 3 -18.29 11.42 21.74
N SER A 4 -17.94 10.94 22.94
CA SER A 4 -16.57 10.59 23.35
C SER A 4 -16.11 9.17 23.02
N TYR A 5 -17.01 8.25 22.61
CA TYR A 5 -16.66 6.86 22.31
C TYR A 5 -16.15 6.67 20.87
N LYS A 6 -16.71 7.39 19.90
CA LYS A 6 -16.31 7.30 18.49
C LYS A 6 -14.91 7.89 18.27
N GLU A 7 -14.63 9.04 18.88
CA GLU A 7 -13.30 9.68 18.86
C GLU A 7 -12.22 8.84 19.57
N ASN A 8 -12.57 8.10 20.63
CA ASN A 8 -11.62 7.20 21.30
C ASN A 8 -11.26 5.98 20.46
N TYR A 9 -12.19 5.44 19.66
CA TYR A 9 -11.91 4.26 18.84
C TYR A 9 -11.09 4.60 17.59
N GLU A 10 -11.40 5.71 16.92
CA GLU A 10 -10.64 6.21 15.76
C GLU A 10 -9.23 6.70 16.13
N GLN A 11 -9.04 7.30 17.31
CA GLN A 11 -7.68 7.62 17.80
C GLN A 11 -6.89 6.35 18.17
N ARG A 12 -7.54 5.28 18.64
CA ARG A 12 -6.87 4.04 19.10
C ARG A 12 -6.57 3.06 17.96
N SER A 13 -7.38 3.03 16.90
CA SER A 13 -7.09 2.25 15.69
C SER A 13 -5.84 2.78 14.95
N ASN A 14 -5.66 4.10 14.94
CA ASN A 14 -4.48 4.75 14.38
C ASN A 14 -3.19 4.47 15.18
N ILE A 15 -3.29 4.30 16.51
CA ILE A 15 -2.14 3.92 17.36
C ILE A 15 -1.72 2.45 17.13
N ALA A 16 -2.68 1.55 16.85
CA ALA A 16 -2.39 0.15 16.57
C ALA A 16 -1.66 -0.07 15.23
N ILE A 17 -1.95 0.75 14.21
CA ILE A 17 -1.30 0.67 12.88
C ILE A 17 0.12 1.27 12.93
N VAL A 18 0.36 2.25 13.80
CA VAL A 18 1.70 2.85 13.96
C VAL A 18 2.66 1.93 14.74
N HIS A 19 2.14 1.07 15.64
CA HIS A 19 2.97 0.14 16.41
C HIS A 19 3.36 -1.18 15.70
N GLU A 20 2.76 -1.52 14.55
CA GLU A 20 3.23 -2.68 13.75
C GLU A 20 4.65 -2.48 13.17
N ASN A 21 5.17 -1.23 13.12
CA ASN A 21 6.49 -0.92 12.56
C ASN A 21 7.62 -0.78 13.59
N GLU A 22 7.32 -0.73 14.89
CA GLU A 22 8.33 -0.56 15.92
C GLU A 22 7.99 -1.46 17.11
N THR A 23 8.68 -2.60 17.23
CA THR A 23 9.27 -3.14 18.48
C THR A 23 9.66 -4.62 18.32
N ARG A 24 10.90 -4.87 17.88
CA ARG A 24 11.65 -6.04 18.36
C ARG A 24 12.22 -5.66 19.72
N ILE A 25 11.46 -5.88 20.78
CA ILE A 25 11.94 -5.74 22.17
C ILE A 25 12.56 -7.07 22.62
N ASP A 26 13.74 -6.95 23.24
CA ASP A 26 14.57 -8.01 23.82
C ASP A 26 13.80 -9.01 24.70
N ASP A 27 13.99 -10.31 24.45
CA ASP A 27 13.22 -11.41 25.06
C ASP A 27 13.42 -11.57 26.58
N SER A 28 14.45 -10.95 27.18
CA SER A 28 14.81 -11.14 28.59
C SER A 28 13.95 -10.36 29.61
N HIS A 29 13.15 -9.39 29.18
CA HIS A 29 12.15 -8.71 30.02
C HIS A 29 10.74 -9.31 29.90
N ASN A 30 10.53 -10.26 28.99
CA ASN A 30 9.22 -10.75 28.59
C ASN A 30 8.58 -11.72 29.61
N GLU A 31 9.39 -12.45 30.40
CA GLU A 31 8.87 -13.47 31.33
C GLU A 31 8.13 -12.88 32.55
N ASN A 32 8.60 -11.75 33.10
CA ASN A 32 7.96 -11.11 34.25
C ASN A 32 6.59 -10.51 33.87
N TYR A 33 6.51 -9.81 32.73
CA TYR A 33 5.24 -9.27 32.23
C TYR A 33 4.24 -10.39 31.88
N LYS A 34 4.72 -11.52 31.35
CA LYS A 34 3.87 -12.68 31.06
C LYS A 34 3.20 -13.24 32.31
N SER A 35 3.93 -13.33 33.43
CA SER A 35 3.37 -13.76 34.71
C SER A 35 2.27 -12.81 35.20
N ASP A 36 2.48 -11.49 35.10
CA ASP A 36 1.54 -10.48 35.61
C ASP A 36 0.22 -10.48 34.82
N TYR A 37 0.28 -10.56 33.49
CA TYR A 37 -0.93 -10.63 32.66
C TYR A 37 -1.72 -11.93 32.86
N ILE A 38 -1.04 -13.07 33.03
CA ILE A 38 -1.72 -14.35 33.32
C ILE A 38 -2.44 -14.29 34.68
N GLN A 39 -1.81 -13.69 35.70
CA GLN A 39 -2.46 -13.53 37.01
C GLN A 39 -3.69 -12.62 36.94
N ILE A 40 -3.64 -11.57 36.11
CA ILE A 40 -4.78 -10.70 35.85
C ILE A 40 -5.94 -11.51 35.26
N PHE A 41 -5.73 -12.34 34.24
CA PHE A 41 -6.81 -13.14 33.65
C PHE A 41 -7.36 -14.22 34.58
N LYS A 42 -6.51 -14.90 35.35
CA LYS A 42 -6.95 -15.86 36.37
C LYS A 42 -7.93 -15.25 37.37
N LYS A 43 -7.87 -13.94 37.57
CA LYS A 43 -8.81 -13.20 38.42
C LYS A 43 -10.01 -12.68 37.63
N ILE A 44 -9.78 -12.09 36.46
CA ILE A 44 -10.81 -11.39 35.70
C ILE A 44 -11.83 -12.35 35.08
N ILE A 45 -11.41 -13.50 34.54
CA ILE A 45 -12.31 -14.43 33.85
C ILE A 45 -13.35 -15.03 34.82
N PRO A 46 -12.97 -15.54 36.01
CA PRO A 46 -13.96 -15.99 36.98
C PRO A 46 -14.96 -14.92 37.40
N GLU A 47 -14.50 -13.67 37.61
CA GLU A 47 -15.39 -12.55 37.93
C GLU A 47 -16.37 -12.25 36.79
N LEU A 48 -15.91 -12.31 35.53
CA LEU A 48 -16.78 -12.14 34.37
C LEU A 48 -17.87 -13.21 34.31
N ILE A 49 -17.49 -14.47 34.54
CA ILE A 49 -18.43 -15.60 34.61
C ILE A 49 -19.42 -15.41 35.76
N GLU A 50 -18.96 -15.00 36.93
CA GLU A 50 -19.81 -14.74 38.10
C GLU A 50 -20.81 -13.62 37.83
N PHE A 51 -20.39 -12.51 37.22
CA PHE A 51 -21.30 -11.42 36.83
C PHE A 51 -22.34 -11.87 35.81
N TYR A 52 -21.96 -12.72 34.86
CA TYR A 52 -22.89 -13.31 33.89
C TYR A 52 -23.93 -14.22 34.55
N ILE A 53 -23.49 -15.16 35.41
CA ILE A 53 -24.37 -16.11 36.12
C ILE A 53 -25.34 -15.38 37.05
N ASN A 54 -24.87 -14.32 37.72
CA ASN A 54 -25.68 -13.54 38.66
C ASN A 54 -26.50 -12.41 37.99
N GLU A 55 -26.49 -12.32 36.65
CA GLU A 55 -27.19 -11.28 35.87
C GLU A 55 -26.80 -9.83 36.27
N GLU A 56 -25.58 -9.62 36.76
CA GLU A 56 -25.06 -8.30 37.12
C GLU A 56 -24.51 -7.55 35.88
N PHE A 57 -25.39 -7.29 34.90
CA PHE A 57 -24.97 -6.90 33.54
C PHE A 57 -24.23 -5.55 33.45
N ASP A 58 -24.49 -4.59 34.34
CA ASP A 58 -23.73 -3.34 34.38
C ASP A 58 -22.25 -3.60 34.70
N LYS A 59 -21.98 -4.47 35.68
CA LYS A 59 -20.62 -4.87 36.05
C LYS A 59 -20.00 -5.77 34.99
N TYR A 60 -20.80 -6.63 34.38
CA TYR A 60 -20.37 -7.45 33.24
C TYR A 60 -19.85 -6.59 32.09
N HIS A 61 -20.60 -5.54 31.71
CA HIS A 61 -20.22 -4.63 30.64
C HIS A 61 -18.90 -3.90 30.92
N GLU A 62 -18.76 -3.34 32.12
CA GLU A 62 -17.51 -2.70 32.56
C GLU A 62 -16.34 -3.68 32.50
N ARG A 63 -16.58 -4.94 32.88
CA ARG A 63 -15.55 -5.98 32.89
C ARG A 63 -15.12 -6.39 31.48
N CYS A 64 -16.05 -6.56 30.55
CA CYS A 64 -15.73 -6.81 29.15
C CYS A 64 -14.85 -5.71 28.55
N ASN A 65 -15.18 -4.44 28.80
CA ASN A 65 -14.37 -3.31 28.35
C ASN A 65 -12.96 -3.33 28.94
N HIS A 66 -12.84 -3.62 30.23
CA HIS A 66 -11.53 -3.75 30.89
C HIS A 66 -10.69 -4.89 30.27
N ILE A 67 -11.32 -6.02 29.94
CA ILE A 67 -10.66 -7.15 29.27
C ILE A 67 -10.17 -6.72 27.88
N ALA A 68 -11.04 -6.11 27.08
CA ALA A 68 -10.69 -5.65 25.74
C ALA A 68 -9.46 -4.72 25.75
N ILE A 69 -9.46 -3.71 26.65
CA ILE A 69 -8.33 -2.79 26.83
C ILE A 69 -7.06 -3.53 27.27
N SER A 70 -7.20 -4.46 28.22
CA SER A 70 -6.06 -5.24 28.73
C SER A 70 -5.42 -6.03 27.58
N ILE A 71 -6.22 -6.73 26.77
CA ILE A 71 -5.74 -7.48 25.60
C ILE A 71 -5.04 -6.57 24.60
N SER A 72 -5.60 -5.39 24.29
CA SER A 72 -4.99 -4.41 23.39
C SER A 72 -3.60 -3.94 23.83
N SER A 73 -3.24 -4.06 25.11
CA SER A 73 -1.90 -3.69 25.62
C SER A 73 -0.88 -4.83 25.68
N MET A 74 -1.31 -6.08 25.53
CA MET A 74 -0.46 -7.26 25.78
C MET A 74 0.53 -7.62 24.66
N PRO A 75 1.71 -8.17 24.99
CA PRO A 75 2.58 -8.87 24.05
C PRO A 75 1.93 -10.12 23.41
N ILE A 76 2.25 -10.39 22.15
CA ILE A 76 1.74 -11.53 21.37
C ILE A 76 2.09 -12.89 22.05
N SER A 77 3.25 -12.98 22.71
CA SER A 77 3.76 -14.20 23.37
C SER A 77 2.90 -14.74 24.54
N ILE A 78 1.90 -13.97 24.96
CA ILE A 78 0.96 -14.30 26.05
C ILE A 78 -0.34 -14.92 25.48
N LEU A 79 -0.60 -14.75 24.18
CA LEU A 79 -1.86 -15.11 23.52
C LEU A 79 -2.13 -16.63 23.43
N GLU A 80 -1.11 -17.46 23.65
CA GLU A 80 -1.21 -18.93 23.67
C GLU A 80 -1.41 -19.50 25.08
N SER A 81 -1.77 -18.67 26.07
CA SER A 81 -2.00 -19.10 27.44
C SER A 81 -3.34 -19.83 27.60
N LYS A 82 -3.40 -20.79 28.53
CA LYS A 82 -4.62 -21.57 28.84
C LYS A 82 -5.79 -20.67 29.21
N GLU A 83 -5.50 -19.56 29.90
CA GLU A 83 -6.48 -18.59 30.37
C GLU A 83 -7.20 -17.90 29.20
N LEU A 84 -6.52 -17.62 28.09
CA LEU A 84 -7.18 -17.06 26.90
C LEU A 84 -8.02 -18.09 26.15
N MET A 85 -7.68 -19.38 26.24
CA MET A 85 -8.56 -20.45 25.74
C MET A 85 -9.87 -20.51 26.53
N GLU A 86 -9.78 -20.46 27.86
CA GLU A 86 -10.95 -20.44 28.74
C GLU A 86 -11.83 -19.20 28.49
N LEU A 87 -11.22 -18.03 28.26
CA LEU A 87 -11.97 -16.83 27.87
C LEU A 87 -12.68 -17.01 26.53
N ASN A 88 -12.03 -17.62 25.54
CA ASN A 88 -12.64 -17.85 24.24
C ASN A 88 -13.82 -18.83 24.33
N ASP A 89 -13.67 -19.94 25.04
CA ASP A 89 -14.74 -20.91 25.27
C ASP A 89 -15.95 -20.24 25.93
N PHE A 90 -15.71 -19.34 26.90
CA PHE A 90 -16.74 -18.54 27.53
C PHE A 90 -17.41 -17.58 26.54
N ILE A 91 -16.66 -16.87 25.71
CA ILE A 91 -17.21 -15.98 24.67
C ILE A 91 -18.10 -16.77 23.70
N CYS A 92 -17.63 -17.92 23.23
CA CYS A 92 -18.42 -18.80 22.36
C CYS A 92 -19.73 -19.25 23.03
N HIS A 93 -19.66 -19.63 24.31
CA HIS A 93 -20.85 -19.99 25.09
C HIS A 93 -21.86 -18.85 25.19
N VAL A 94 -21.41 -17.63 25.52
CA VAL A 94 -22.30 -16.46 25.62
C VAL A 94 -22.92 -16.12 24.26
N ILE A 95 -22.15 -16.16 23.17
CA ILE A 95 -22.68 -15.92 21.82
C ILE A 95 -23.72 -16.98 21.42
N HIS A 96 -23.56 -18.22 21.88
CA HIS A 96 -24.46 -19.33 21.53
C HIS A 96 -25.75 -19.36 22.36
N GLU A 97 -25.65 -19.15 23.67
CA GLU A 97 -26.72 -19.43 24.63
C GLU A 97 -27.43 -18.16 25.14
N CYS A 98 -26.82 -16.98 25.01
CA CYS A 98 -27.40 -15.74 25.53
C CYS A 98 -28.46 -15.19 24.57
N SER A 99 -29.58 -14.73 25.13
CA SER A 99 -30.64 -14.03 24.38
C SER A 99 -30.61 -12.50 24.57
N TYR A 100 -29.76 -11.99 25.47
CA TYR A 100 -29.64 -10.57 25.77
C TYR A 100 -28.65 -9.88 24.82
N SER A 101 -29.15 -9.03 23.92
CA SER A 101 -28.35 -8.32 22.90
C SER A 101 -27.19 -7.52 23.50
N ASP A 102 -27.41 -6.86 24.64
CA ASP A 102 -26.40 -5.99 25.26
C ASP A 102 -25.25 -6.80 25.88
N VAL A 103 -25.56 -8.00 26.39
CA VAL A 103 -24.58 -8.95 26.92
C VAL A 103 -23.76 -9.53 25.76
N ILE A 104 -24.41 -9.93 24.67
CA ILE A 104 -23.74 -10.38 23.44
C ILE A 104 -22.81 -9.29 22.91
N TYR A 105 -23.31 -8.05 22.75
CA TYR A 105 -22.52 -6.92 22.29
C TYR A 105 -21.27 -6.70 23.14
N SER A 106 -21.44 -6.66 24.46
CA SER A 106 -20.34 -6.47 25.41
C SER A 106 -19.29 -7.57 25.29
N THR A 107 -19.74 -8.81 25.07
CA THR A 107 -18.86 -9.98 24.89
C THR A 107 -18.08 -9.87 23.57
N LEU A 108 -18.75 -9.48 22.48
CA LEU A 108 -18.11 -9.31 21.17
C LEU A 108 -17.02 -8.23 21.17
N LEU A 109 -17.09 -7.21 22.03
CA LEU A 109 -16.04 -6.17 22.14
C LEU A 109 -14.66 -6.71 22.51
N ILE A 110 -14.60 -7.91 23.10
CA ILE A 110 -13.36 -8.56 23.48
C ILE A 110 -12.63 -9.13 22.24
N LEU A 111 -13.35 -9.47 21.18
CA LEU A 111 -12.83 -10.20 20.02
C LEU A 111 -11.92 -9.39 19.08
N PRO A 112 -12.20 -8.12 18.72
CA PRO A 112 -11.31 -7.36 17.83
C PRO A 112 -9.87 -7.22 18.37
N PRO A 113 -9.64 -6.88 19.65
CA PRO A 113 -8.30 -6.89 20.24
C PRO A 113 -7.61 -8.24 20.14
N ILE A 114 -8.35 -9.33 20.36
CA ILE A 114 -7.86 -10.70 20.24
C ILE A 114 -7.41 -10.96 18.79
N PHE A 115 -8.29 -10.76 17.80
CA PHE A 115 -7.98 -11.06 16.40
C PHE A 115 -6.95 -10.11 15.78
N SER A 116 -6.89 -8.85 16.21
CA SER A 116 -5.91 -7.88 15.71
C SER A 116 -4.45 -8.25 16.03
N LYS A 117 -4.22 -9.10 17.03
CA LYS A 117 -2.88 -9.48 17.51
C LYS A 117 -2.45 -10.90 17.17
N GLN A 118 -3.30 -11.68 16.52
CA GLN A 118 -3.10 -13.13 16.39
C GLN A 118 -2.21 -13.53 15.20
N SER A 119 -1.45 -14.61 15.40
CA SER A 119 -0.86 -15.42 14.34
C SER A 119 -1.87 -16.46 13.83
N LEU A 120 -1.67 -16.92 12.59
CA LEU A 120 -2.50 -17.89 11.86
C LEU A 120 -2.89 -19.17 12.65
N SER A 121 -2.08 -19.57 13.64
CA SER A 121 -2.27 -20.79 14.43
C SER A 121 -3.45 -20.70 15.41
N ILE A 122 -3.78 -19.51 15.92
CA ILE A 122 -4.88 -19.30 16.86
C ILE A 122 -6.19 -19.05 16.09
N ALA A 123 -6.19 -18.35 14.97
CA ALA A 123 -7.43 -18.21 14.20
C ALA A 123 -7.97 -19.58 13.70
N ASN A 124 -7.08 -20.50 13.31
CA ASN A 124 -7.47 -21.85 12.83
C ASN A 124 -7.87 -22.84 13.94
N PHE A 125 -7.50 -22.60 15.19
CA PHE A 125 -7.77 -23.54 16.29
C PHE A 125 -9.06 -23.18 17.06
N TYR A 126 -9.58 -21.96 16.89
CA TYR A 126 -10.62 -21.37 17.76
C TYR A 126 -11.88 -20.92 17.01
N ILE A 127 -11.85 -20.93 15.67
CA ILE A 127 -12.98 -20.52 14.83
C ILE A 127 -13.47 -21.74 14.09
N ASP A 128 -14.43 -22.43 14.71
CA ASP A 128 -15.17 -23.47 14.02
C ASP A 128 -16.38 -22.89 13.26
N HIS A 129 -17.02 -23.78 12.52
CA HIS A 129 -18.23 -23.46 11.76
C HIS A 129 -19.35 -22.91 12.64
N ASP A 130 -19.49 -23.42 13.87
CA ASP A 130 -20.62 -23.11 14.74
C ASP A 130 -20.50 -21.70 15.31
N PHE A 131 -19.28 -21.27 15.67
CA PHE A 131 -18.99 -19.90 16.05
C PHE A 131 -19.40 -18.90 14.96
N LEU A 132 -18.98 -19.15 13.71
CA LEU A 132 -19.31 -18.28 12.58
C LEU A 132 -20.79 -18.26 12.28
N SER A 133 -21.43 -19.43 12.30
CA SER A 133 -22.88 -19.55 12.13
C SER A 133 -23.62 -18.75 13.20
N ASN A 134 -23.20 -18.80 14.46
CA ASN A 134 -23.87 -18.07 15.55
C ASN A 134 -23.64 -16.56 15.45
N ILE A 135 -22.44 -16.09 15.08
CA ILE A 135 -22.22 -14.66 14.79
C ILE A 135 -23.11 -14.21 13.62
N GLN A 136 -23.22 -15.02 12.58
CA GLN A 136 -24.06 -14.69 11.43
C GLN A 136 -25.54 -14.65 11.78
N LYS A 137 -26.04 -15.52 12.68
CA LYS A 137 -27.41 -15.49 13.19
C LYS A 137 -27.77 -14.21 13.95
N ILE A 138 -26.78 -13.52 14.50
CA ILE A 138 -27.00 -12.20 15.11
C ILE A 138 -27.35 -11.18 14.03
N LEU A 139 -26.77 -11.32 12.84
CA LEU A 139 -26.95 -10.41 11.71
C LEU A 139 -28.15 -10.77 10.82
N CYS A 140 -28.24 -12.03 10.42
CA CYS A 140 -29.14 -12.52 9.38
C CYS A 140 -30.14 -13.54 9.90
N SER A 141 -31.27 -13.67 9.21
CA SER A 141 -32.22 -14.76 9.44
C SER A 141 -31.56 -16.13 9.15
N ASN A 142 -31.95 -17.18 9.90
CA ASN A 142 -31.44 -18.54 9.71
C ASN A 142 -31.82 -19.17 8.35
N ASP A 143 -32.93 -18.73 7.77
CA ASP A 143 -33.54 -19.38 6.60
C ASP A 143 -33.09 -18.75 5.28
N ASP A 144 -32.67 -17.48 5.31
CA ASP A 144 -32.14 -16.75 4.16
C ASP A 144 -31.03 -15.81 4.64
N MET A 145 -29.77 -16.15 4.33
CA MET A 145 -28.58 -15.36 4.68
C MET A 145 -28.58 -13.95 4.05
N ASN A 146 -29.60 -13.65 3.26
CA ASN A 146 -29.79 -12.38 2.58
C ASN A 146 -30.58 -11.36 3.42
N GLU A 147 -31.35 -11.74 4.46
CA GLU A 147 -32.17 -10.78 5.22
C GLU A 147 -31.50 -10.34 6.52
N ILE A 148 -31.23 -9.03 6.65
CA ILE A 148 -30.64 -8.42 7.86
C ILE A 148 -31.71 -8.19 8.93
N ILE A 149 -31.67 -8.99 10.00
CA ILE A 149 -32.58 -8.90 11.14
C ILE A 149 -32.04 -8.01 12.27
N CYS A 150 -30.73 -7.74 12.31
CA CYS A 150 -30.13 -6.89 13.32
C CYS A 150 -30.56 -5.42 13.12
N ASP A 151 -31.07 -4.79 14.18
CA ASP A 151 -31.46 -3.38 14.20
C ASP A 151 -30.43 -2.47 14.90
N ASN A 152 -29.39 -3.05 15.51
CA ASN A 152 -28.38 -2.31 16.24
C ASN A 152 -27.16 -2.00 15.34
N PRO A 153 -26.96 -0.74 14.91
CA PRO A 153 -25.85 -0.38 14.01
C PRO A 153 -24.47 -0.64 14.62
N GLN A 154 -24.30 -0.46 15.94
CA GLN A 154 -23.02 -0.70 16.62
C GLN A 154 -22.66 -2.18 16.63
N MET A 155 -23.66 -3.04 16.80
CA MET A 155 -23.48 -4.49 16.74
C MET A 155 -23.11 -4.94 15.32
N ILE A 156 -23.73 -4.37 14.30
CA ILE A 156 -23.40 -4.63 12.90
C ILE A 156 -21.96 -4.22 12.60
N GLU A 157 -21.57 -2.98 12.93
CA GLU A 157 -20.20 -2.50 12.75
C GLU A 157 -19.18 -3.41 13.44
N LEU A 158 -19.46 -3.84 14.68
CA LEU A 158 -18.59 -4.73 15.43
C LEU A 158 -18.44 -6.10 14.76
N ILE A 159 -19.53 -6.69 14.28
CA ILE A 159 -19.48 -7.99 13.61
C ILE A 159 -18.75 -7.91 12.27
N LEU A 160 -19.01 -6.88 11.47
CA LEU A 160 -18.28 -6.65 10.21
C LEU A 160 -16.77 -6.46 10.46
N LEU A 161 -16.41 -5.76 11.54
CA LEU A 161 -15.02 -5.59 11.95
C LEU A 161 -14.39 -6.92 12.37
N ILE A 162 -15.11 -7.74 13.14
CA ILE A 162 -14.68 -9.10 13.47
C ILE A 162 -14.40 -9.90 12.19
N PHE A 163 -15.33 -9.94 11.24
CA PHE A 163 -15.12 -10.63 9.96
C PHE A 163 -13.91 -10.11 9.20
N SER A 164 -13.70 -8.79 9.15
CA SER A 164 -12.50 -8.20 8.54
C SER A 164 -11.21 -8.73 9.17
N PHE A 165 -11.13 -8.80 10.50
CA PHE A 165 -9.97 -9.34 11.20
C PHE A 165 -9.80 -10.85 10.98
N LEU A 166 -10.88 -11.61 10.93
CA LEU A 166 -10.82 -13.04 10.66
C LEU A 166 -10.23 -13.34 9.29
N VAL A 167 -10.70 -12.62 8.27
CA VAL A 167 -10.17 -12.71 6.90
C VAL A 167 -8.67 -12.39 6.86
N LYS A 168 -8.24 -11.29 7.53
CA LYS A 168 -6.82 -10.90 7.62
C LYS A 168 -5.97 -11.96 8.33
N SER A 169 -6.52 -12.62 9.34
CA SER A 169 -5.82 -13.60 10.17
C SER A 169 -5.76 -14.99 9.55
N THR A 170 -6.53 -15.25 8.47
CA THR A 170 -6.62 -16.55 7.81
C THR A 170 -6.43 -16.46 6.30
N PRO A 171 -5.32 -15.88 5.78
CA PRO A 171 -5.06 -15.63 4.36
C PRO A 171 -5.09 -16.86 3.43
N ASN A 172 -4.97 -18.07 3.96
CA ASN A 172 -5.07 -19.31 3.17
C ASN A 172 -6.49 -19.93 3.23
N GLY A 173 -7.47 -19.17 3.74
CA GLY A 173 -8.83 -19.62 4.00
C GLY A 173 -8.95 -20.44 5.28
N LEU A 174 -10.06 -20.27 5.99
CA LEU A 174 -10.56 -21.22 6.97
C LEU A 174 -11.24 -22.37 6.19
N ASN A 175 -10.56 -23.52 6.09
CA ASN A 175 -11.07 -24.81 5.59
C ASN A 175 -12.36 -24.75 4.73
N ASN A 176 -12.35 -24.28 3.47
CA ASN A 176 -13.46 -24.26 2.48
C ASN A 176 -14.86 -23.77 2.91
N ALA A 177 -15.13 -23.54 4.20
CA ALA A 177 -16.44 -23.30 4.77
C ALA A 177 -16.64 -21.81 5.02
N PHE A 178 -15.59 -21.07 5.33
CA PHE A 178 -15.72 -19.64 5.63
C PHE A 178 -16.26 -18.78 4.48
N PRO A 179 -15.88 -18.99 3.20
CA PRO A 179 -16.42 -18.20 2.09
C PRO A 179 -17.95 -18.25 1.99
N THR A 180 -18.58 -19.37 2.40
CA THR A 180 -20.04 -19.51 2.43
C THR A 180 -20.73 -18.79 3.60
N TYR A 181 -19.99 -18.41 4.66
CA TYR A 181 -20.53 -17.64 5.80
C TYR A 181 -20.18 -16.15 5.72
N LEU A 182 -19.38 -15.73 4.74
CA LEU A 182 -19.22 -14.32 4.50
C LEU A 182 -20.55 -13.75 3.96
N LEU A 183 -20.98 -12.61 4.48
CA LEU A 183 -22.24 -11.98 4.10
C LEU A 183 -22.35 -11.87 2.57
N SER A 184 -23.52 -12.24 2.05
CA SER A 184 -23.82 -12.09 0.64
C SER A 184 -23.80 -10.61 0.23
N TYR A 185 -23.70 -10.37 -1.08
CA TYR A 185 -23.85 -9.03 -1.64
C TYR A 185 -25.16 -8.37 -1.18
N ASP A 186 -26.28 -9.11 -1.22
CA ASP A 186 -27.60 -8.60 -0.84
C ASP A 186 -27.65 -8.19 0.65
N ALA A 187 -27.01 -8.98 1.52
CA ALA A 187 -26.90 -8.67 2.94
C ALA A 187 -26.08 -7.40 3.17
N LEU A 188 -24.93 -7.25 2.49
CA LEU A 188 -24.12 -6.03 2.58
C LEU A 188 -24.85 -4.80 2.03
N GLN A 189 -25.58 -4.94 0.92
CA GLN A 189 -26.38 -3.86 0.36
C GLN A 189 -27.52 -3.45 1.32
N GLN A 190 -28.20 -4.41 1.94
CA GLN A 190 -29.21 -4.11 2.97
C GLN A 190 -28.62 -3.39 4.18
N ILE A 191 -27.40 -3.76 4.61
CA ILE A 191 -26.70 -3.03 5.68
C ILE A 191 -26.47 -1.59 5.25
N LEU A 192 -26.02 -1.33 4.02
CA LEU A 192 -25.76 0.03 3.53
C LEU A 192 -27.05 0.84 3.38
N ASP A 193 -28.13 0.23 2.91
CA ASP A 193 -29.42 0.88 2.74
C ASP A 193 -30.05 1.25 4.10
N LYS A 194 -29.93 0.36 5.09
CA LYS A 194 -30.49 0.53 6.43
C LYS A 194 -29.59 1.37 7.33
N PHE A 195 -28.27 1.26 7.18
CA PHE A 195 -27.25 1.91 8.00
C PHE A 195 -26.13 2.53 7.15
N PRO A 196 -26.39 3.67 6.47
CA PRO A 196 -25.40 4.30 5.59
C PRO A 196 -24.08 4.67 6.28
N ASN A 197 -24.12 4.92 7.60
CA ASN A 197 -22.94 5.25 8.39
C ASN A 197 -21.95 4.09 8.53
N SER A 198 -22.37 2.85 8.25
CA SER A 198 -21.51 1.66 8.30
C SER A 198 -20.62 1.51 7.07
N SER A 199 -20.67 2.45 6.11
CA SER A 199 -19.93 2.42 4.85
C SER A 199 -18.43 2.18 5.04
N SER A 200 -17.79 2.80 6.03
CA SER A 200 -16.36 2.62 6.30
C SER A 200 -16.01 1.18 6.69
N VAL A 201 -16.82 0.57 7.56
CA VAL A 201 -16.59 -0.80 8.05
C VAL A 201 -16.91 -1.84 6.98
N VAL A 202 -17.96 -1.61 6.18
CA VAL A 202 -18.25 -2.44 4.99
C VAL A 202 -17.08 -2.39 4.02
N LEU A 203 -16.54 -1.20 3.75
CA LEU A 203 -15.39 -1.03 2.86
C LEU A 203 -14.11 -1.67 3.41
N GLN A 204 -13.93 -1.68 4.73
CA GLN A 204 -12.84 -2.39 5.40
C GLN A 204 -12.97 -3.91 5.24
N LEU A 205 -14.19 -4.46 5.36
CA LEU A 205 -14.45 -5.88 5.09
C LEU A 205 -14.16 -6.22 3.63
N CYS A 206 -14.70 -5.44 2.68
CA CYS A 206 -14.41 -5.61 1.24
C CYS A 206 -12.90 -5.60 0.99
N SER A 207 -12.18 -4.62 1.54
CA SER A 207 -10.71 -4.53 1.43
C SER A 207 -10.03 -5.79 1.95
N SER A 208 -10.44 -6.29 3.11
CA SER A 208 -9.85 -7.48 3.72
C SER A 208 -10.04 -8.72 2.85
N VAL A 209 -11.27 -8.95 2.36
CA VAL A 209 -11.59 -10.10 1.50
C VAL A 209 -10.81 -10.02 0.19
N LEU A 210 -10.84 -8.87 -0.47
CA LEU A 210 -10.13 -8.67 -1.73
C LEU A 210 -8.60 -8.74 -1.57
N GLN A 211 -8.07 -8.35 -0.42
CA GLN A 211 -6.65 -8.45 -0.14
C GLN A 211 -6.21 -9.89 0.16
N TYR A 212 -6.97 -10.66 0.94
CA TYR A 212 -6.50 -11.94 1.45
C TYR A 212 -7.09 -13.15 0.74
N TRP A 213 -8.32 -13.09 0.23
CA TRP A 213 -9.01 -14.18 -0.49
C TRP A 213 -9.45 -13.81 -1.91
N PRO A 214 -8.57 -13.30 -2.76
CA PRO A 214 -8.95 -12.79 -4.07
C PRO A 214 -9.41 -13.86 -5.09
N HIS A 215 -9.07 -15.14 -4.89
CA HIS A 215 -9.34 -16.20 -5.88
C HIS A 215 -10.40 -17.22 -5.44
N ASP A 216 -10.54 -17.42 -4.13
CA ASP A 216 -11.43 -18.44 -3.56
C ASP A 216 -12.81 -17.88 -3.18
N PHE A 217 -13.02 -16.58 -3.37
CA PHE A 217 -14.26 -15.92 -3.03
C PHE A 217 -15.18 -15.79 -4.25
N ILE A 218 -16.29 -16.53 -4.24
CA ILE A 218 -17.23 -16.62 -5.37
C ILE A 218 -17.92 -15.28 -5.69
N HIS A 219 -18.04 -14.39 -4.70
CA HIS A 219 -18.69 -13.07 -4.84
C HIS A 219 -17.69 -11.91 -4.92
N ARG A 220 -16.49 -12.17 -5.45
CA ARG A 220 -15.41 -11.18 -5.54
C ARG A 220 -15.84 -9.94 -6.31
N ASP A 221 -16.47 -10.14 -7.46
CA ASP A 221 -16.81 -9.05 -8.37
C ASP A 221 -17.91 -8.16 -7.77
N GLU A 222 -18.85 -8.76 -7.05
CA GLU A 222 -19.89 -8.08 -6.28
C GLU A 222 -19.30 -7.26 -5.13
N LEU A 223 -18.27 -7.75 -4.42
CA LEU A 223 -17.57 -6.96 -3.41
C LEU A 223 -16.80 -5.77 -4.01
N ILE A 224 -16.27 -5.93 -5.22
CA ILE A 224 -15.66 -4.82 -5.96
C ILE A 224 -16.74 -3.77 -6.28
N THR A 225 -17.92 -4.19 -6.76
CA THR A 225 -19.07 -3.31 -7.02
C THR A 225 -19.50 -2.52 -5.78
N ILE A 226 -19.72 -3.20 -4.65
CA ILE A 226 -20.06 -2.54 -3.37
C ILE A 226 -18.94 -1.60 -2.95
N GLY A 227 -17.68 -2.08 -3.02
CA GLY A 227 -16.53 -1.29 -2.64
C GLY A 227 -16.48 0.04 -3.39
N PHE A 228 -16.76 0.05 -4.70
CA PHE A 228 -16.83 1.28 -5.48
C PHE A 228 -18.03 2.16 -5.18
N SER A 229 -19.20 1.59 -4.88
CA SER A 229 -20.40 2.38 -4.60
C SER A 229 -20.27 3.21 -3.33
N ILE A 230 -19.48 2.73 -2.35
CA ILE A 230 -19.26 3.40 -1.06
C ILE A 230 -17.90 4.10 -0.95
N PHE A 231 -16.95 3.79 -1.84
CA PHE A 231 -15.62 4.41 -1.82
C PHE A 231 -15.72 5.91 -2.13
N SER A 232 -15.35 6.73 -1.15
CA SER A 232 -15.19 8.18 -1.32
C SER A 232 -13.71 8.55 -1.21
N PRO A 233 -13.11 9.13 -2.27
CA PRO A 233 -11.73 9.59 -2.21
C PRO A 233 -11.57 10.78 -1.24
N LYS A 234 -12.66 11.50 -0.90
CA LYS A 234 -12.60 12.79 -0.18
C LYS A 234 -12.04 12.71 1.26
N ASN A 235 -12.10 11.55 1.90
CA ASN A 235 -11.78 11.44 3.33
C ASN A 235 -10.42 10.78 3.61
N GLY A 236 -9.74 10.21 2.60
CA GLY A 236 -8.44 9.54 2.79
C GLY A 236 -8.43 8.28 3.66
N GLU A 237 -9.53 7.99 4.37
CA GLU A 237 -9.68 6.90 5.34
C GLU A 237 -9.66 5.50 4.73
N ASN A 238 -9.68 5.37 3.40
CA ASN A 238 -9.96 4.10 2.71
C ASN A 238 -8.87 3.67 1.72
N TYR A 239 -7.60 4.01 1.97
CA TYR A 239 -6.48 3.58 1.12
C TYR A 239 -6.31 2.05 1.08
N SER A 240 -6.79 1.32 2.10
CA SER A 240 -6.81 -0.14 2.12
C SER A 240 -7.56 -0.74 0.93
N PHE A 241 -8.61 -0.06 0.47
CA PHE A 241 -9.38 -0.51 -0.69
C PHE A 241 -8.53 -0.40 -1.96
N ILE A 242 -7.87 0.74 -2.19
CA ILE A 242 -6.96 0.92 -3.33
C ILE A 242 -5.81 -0.09 -3.29
N LEU A 243 -5.24 -0.36 -2.11
CA LEU A 243 -4.19 -1.38 -1.95
C LEU A 243 -4.69 -2.78 -2.32
N SER A 244 -5.94 -3.10 -1.97
CA SER A 244 -6.58 -4.36 -2.31
C SER A 244 -6.76 -4.48 -3.82
N LEU A 245 -7.21 -3.41 -4.49
CA LEU A 245 -7.28 -3.35 -5.96
C LEU A 245 -5.91 -3.50 -6.62
N CYS A 246 -4.85 -2.89 -6.08
CA CYS A 246 -3.49 -3.07 -6.59
C CYS A 246 -3.05 -4.54 -6.55
N ARG A 247 -3.40 -5.25 -5.48
CA ARG A 247 -3.08 -6.67 -5.32
C ARG A 247 -3.86 -7.52 -6.31
N LEU A 248 -5.16 -7.26 -6.46
CA LEU A 248 -6.03 -7.96 -7.42
C LEU A 248 -5.53 -7.83 -8.86
N VAL A 249 -5.18 -6.61 -9.28
CA VAL A 249 -4.62 -6.35 -10.62
C VAL A 249 -3.32 -7.13 -10.86
N LYS A 250 -2.53 -7.40 -9.82
CA LYS A 250 -1.30 -8.20 -9.94
C LYS A 250 -1.59 -9.70 -10.08
N THR A 251 -2.65 -10.20 -9.44
CA THR A 251 -2.96 -11.63 -9.38
C THR A 251 -3.83 -12.11 -10.53
N ASP A 252 -4.79 -11.30 -10.98
CA ASP A 252 -5.73 -11.64 -12.06
C ASP A 252 -6.00 -10.39 -12.94
N PRO A 253 -5.03 -9.95 -13.75
CA PRO A 253 -5.06 -8.61 -14.35
C PRO A 253 -6.21 -8.38 -15.34
N GLU A 254 -6.54 -9.39 -16.16
CA GLU A 254 -7.51 -9.25 -17.24
C GLU A 254 -8.95 -9.28 -16.71
N ALA A 255 -9.30 -10.27 -15.88
CA ALA A 255 -10.65 -10.36 -15.31
C ALA A 255 -10.95 -9.16 -14.41
N ILE A 256 -9.98 -8.75 -13.58
CA ILE A 256 -10.16 -7.58 -12.71
C ILE A 256 -10.35 -6.31 -13.54
N TYR A 257 -9.60 -6.13 -14.63
CA TYR A 257 -9.81 -4.95 -15.49
C TYR A 257 -11.24 -4.91 -16.07
N GLU A 258 -11.77 -6.03 -16.56
CA GLU A 258 -13.14 -6.11 -17.07
C GLU A 258 -14.18 -5.78 -15.98
N THR A 259 -14.01 -6.35 -14.77
CA THR A 259 -14.85 -6.05 -13.60
C THR A 259 -14.76 -4.57 -13.22
N LEU A 260 -13.56 -3.98 -13.22
CA LEU A 260 -13.35 -2.57 -12.90
C LEU A 260 -14.04 -1.63 -13.90
N VAL A 261 -13.89 -1.91 -15.20
CA VAL A 261 -14.50 -1.09 -16.26
C VAL A 261 -16.02 -1.18 -16.19
N SER A 262 -16.58 -2.37 -16.00
CA SER A 262 -18.04 -2.57 -15.93
C SER A 262 -18.70 -1.87 -14.74
N ASN A 263 -17.98 -1.72 -13.62
CA ASN A 263 -18.51 -1.12 -12.39
C ASN A 263 -18.44 0.40 -12.34
N LEU A 264 -17.44 0.99 -13.00
CA LEU A 264 -17.19 2.44 -12.92
C LEU A 264 -17.64 3.22 -14.15
N SER A 265 -18.07 2.52 -15.21
CA SER A 265 -18.35 3.13 -16.51
C SER A 265 -19.10 2.22 -17.48
N THR A 266 -19.66 2.81 -18.53
CA THR A 266 -20.14 2.06 -19.71
C THR A 266 -19.02 1.82 -20.75
N ASP A 267 -17.85 2.44 -20.60
CA ASP A 267 -16.70 2.30 -21.50
C ASP A 267 -15.34 2.50 -20.81
N ASP A 268 -14.26 1.95 -21.40
CA ASP A 268 -12.89 2.04 -20.88
C ASP A 268 -12.43 3.49 -20.57
N SER A 269 -12.95 4.45 -21.33
CA SER A 269 -12.49 5.84 -21.30
C SER A 269 -12.89 6.57 -20.02
N SER A 270 -14.11 6.30 -19.54
CA SER A 270 -14.67 6.94 -18.36
C SER A 270 -14.15 6.32 -17.05
N PHE A 271 -13.82 5.02 -17.05
CA PHE A 271 -13.14 4.36 -15.93
C PHE A 271 -11.77 4.99 -15.61
N ILE A 272 -10.90 5.09 -16.62
CA ILE A 272 -9.54 5.59 -16.43
C ILE A 272 -9.57 7.06 -16.01
N GLN A 273 -10.43 7.87 -16.64
CA GLN A 273 -10.61 9.28 -16.27
C GLN A 273 -11.05 9.43 -14.81
N ASN A 274 -11.95 8.57 -14.31
CA ASN A 274 -12.38 8.61 -12.91
C ASN A 274 -11.24 8.33 -11.94
N ILE A 275 -10.37 7.36 -12.24
CA ILE A 275 -9.18 7.08 -11.42
C ILE A 275 -8.20 8.27 -11.45
N VAL A 276 -7.95 8.84 -12.63
CA VAL A 276 -7.06 10.01 -12.74
C VAL A 276 -7.61 11.20 -11.98
N ASN A 277 -8.94 11.40 -11.97
CA ASN A 277 -9.57 12.46 -11.20
C ASN A 277 -9.36 12.32 -9.68
N TRP A 278 -9.03 11.13 -9.18
CA TRP A 278 -8.65 10.95 -7.76
C TRP A 278 -7.31 11.59 -7.41
N LEU A 279 -6.47 11.92 -8.39
CA LEU A 279 -5.25 12.70 -8.20
C LEU A 279 -5.52 14.19 -7.94
N ASN A 280 -6.77 14.65 -8.06
CA ASN A 280 -7.18 16.01 -7.68
C ASN A 280 -7.55 16.12 -6.19
N ASN A 281 -7.18 15.14 -5.38
CA ASN A 281 -7.47 15.13 -3.95
C ASN A 281 -6.49 16.05 -3.19
N ASP A 282 -6.91 16.63 -2.07
CA ASP A 282 -6.01 17.49 -1.28
C ASP A 282 -5.05 16.67 -0.39
N LEU A 283 -5.31 15.37 -0.20
CA LEU A 283 -4.53 14.51 0.69
C LEU A 283 -3.31 13.91 -0.02
N ILE A 284 -2.12 14.37 0.36
CA ILE A 284 -0.84 13.95 -0.25
C ILE A 284 -0.64 12.43 -0.17
N ASP A 285 -0.90 11.81 0.99
CA ASP A 285 -0.71 10.36 1.16
C ASP A 285 -1.64 9.53 0.26
N PHE A 286 -2.81 10.07 -0.08
CA PHE A 286 -3.74 9.44 -0.99
C PHE A 286 -3.18 9.35 -2.42
N HIS A 287 -2.44 10.37 -2.86
CA HIS A 287 -1.80 10.37 -4.19
C HIS A 287 -0.85 9.19 -4.38
N TYR A 288 -0.08 8.81 -3.36
CA TYR A 288 0.80 7.66 -3.46
C TYR A 288 0.03 6.38 -3.86
N TYR A 289 -1.08 6.11 -3.19
CA TYR A 289 -1.88 4.91 -3.44
C TYR A 289 -2.54 4.94 -4.82
N VAL A 290 -3.06 6.09 -5.25
CA VAL A 290 -3.66 6.25 -6.58
C VAL A 290 -2.61 6.07 -7.68
N LEU A 291 -1.45 6.74 -7.58
CA LEU A 291 -0.34 6.59 -8.54
C LEU A 291 0.15 5.13 -8.60
N LYS A 292 0.23 4.46 -7.45
CA LYS A 292 0.62 3.05 -7.37
C LYS A 292 -0.40 2.13 -8.04
N PHE A 293 -1.69 2.45 -7.92
CA PHE A 293 -2.75 1.71 -8.59
C PHE A 293 -2.67 1.88 -10.12
N ILE A 294 -2.55 3.12 -10.60
CA ILE A 294 -2.35 3.43 -12.02
C ILE A 294 -1.12 2.69 -12.57
N TYR A 295 0.00 2.73 -11.84
CA TYR A 295 1.22 2.01 -12.24
C TYR A 295 1.00 0.48 -12.28
N SER A 296 0.23 -0.06 -11.35
CA SER A 296 -0.11 -1.48 -11.32
C SER A 296 -0.93 -1.88 -12.56
N LEU A 297 -1.90 -1.06 -12.97
CA LEU A 297 -2.67 -1.28 -14.20
C LEU A 297 -1.76 -1.28 -15.43
N ILE A 298 -0.88 -0.29 -15.58
CA ILE A 298 0.08 -0.19 -16.71
C ILE A 298 1.03 -1.38 -16.78
N LYS A 299 1.49 -1.85 -15.61
CA LYS A 299 2.47 -2.92 -15.49
C LYS A 299 1.87 -4.29 -15.78
N HIS A 300 0.69 -4.56 -15.24
CA HIS A 300 0.07 -5.88 -15.26
C HIS A 300 -0.95 -6.06 -16.39
N ILE A 301 -1.39 -4.96 -17.03
CA ILE A 301 -2.31 -4.99 -18.18
C ILE A 301 -1.65 -4.29 -19.39
N PRO A 302 -0.62 -4.89 -20.03
CA PRO A 302 0.13 -4.22 -21.10
C PRO A 302 -0.73 -3.80 -22.29
N LYS A 303 -1.82 -4.52 -22.57
CA LYS A 303 -2.77 -4.21 -23.66
C LYS A 303 -3.42 -2.83 -23.48
N GLN A 304 -3.65 -2.40 -22.24
CA GLN A 304 -4.30 -1.13 -21.91
C GLN A 304 -3.29 -0.01 -21.59
N ARG A 305 -1.98 -0.31 -21.58
CA ARG A 305 -0.93 0.65 -21.24
C ARG A 305 -1.06 1.96 -22.01
N ALA A 306 -1.14 1.91 -23.33
CA ALA A 306 -1.19 3.12 -24.15
C ALA A 306 -2.45 3.94 -23.88
N ASN A 307 -3.58 3.25 -23.67
CA ASN A 307 -4.86 3.87 -23.31
C ASN A 307 -4.74 4.58 -21.95
N ILE A 308 -4.30 3.89 -20.90
CA ILE A 308 -4.12 4.46 -19.55
C ILE A 308 -3.17 5.65 -19.55
N LEU A 309 -2.02 5.53 -20.21
CA LEU A 309 -1.03 6.59 -20.30
C LEU A 309 -1.56 7.84 -21.01
N SER A 310 -2.54 7.71 -21.92
CA SER A 310 -3.11 8.84 -22.65
C SER A 310 -3.93 9.80 -21.76
N TYR A 311 -4.38 9.34 -20.59
CA TYR A 311 -5.11 10.14 -19.61
C TYR A 311 -4.21 10.80 -18.57
N LEU A 312 -2.94 10.41 -18.50
CA LEU A 312 -2.00 10.98 -17.56
C LEU A 312 -1.36 12.23 -18.17
N ASP A 313 -1.61 13.38 -17.55
CA ASP A 313 -0.89 14.60 -17.87
C ASP A 313 0.58 14.47 -17.40
N PRO A 314 1.56 14.49 -18.33
CA PRO A 314 2.97 14.37 -17.97
C PRO A 314 3.45 15.50 -17.06
N ILE A 315 2.85 16.70 -17.15
CA ILE A 315 3.21 17.85 -16.32
C ILE A 315 2.77 17.60 -14.88
N SER A 316 1.53 17.14 -14.68
CA SER A 316 1.04 16.73 -13.37
C SER A 316 1.91 15.63 -12.75
N LEU A 317 2.32 14.63 -13.53
CA LEU A 317 3.26 13.60 -13.05
C LEU A 317 4.64 14.17 -12.68
N LEU A 318 5.14 15.17 -13.42
CA LEU A 318 6.38 15.86 -13.08
C LEU A 318 6.26 16.63 -11.77
N ASN A 319 5.11 17.28 -11.52
CA ASN A 319 4.85 17.95 -10.23
C ASN A 319 4.85 16.96 -9.07
N PHE A 320 4.22 15.79 -9.22
CA PHE A 320 4.32 14.72 -8.22
C PHE A 320 5.75 14.19 -8.05
N ALA A 321 6.55 14.21 -9.10
CA ALA A 321 7.96 13.85 -9.06
C ALA A 321 8.83 14.88 -8.31
N MET A 322 8.29 16.07 -8.00
CA MET A 322 8.91 17.09 -7.15
C MET A 322 8.30 17.13 -5.73
N SER A 323 7.44 16.18 -5.37
CA SER A 323 6.87 16.08 -4.01
C SER A 323 7.94 15.80 -2.97
N ASP A 324 7.77 16.30 -1.74
CA ASP A 324 8.64 15.96 -0.61
C ASP A 324 8.59 14.46 -0.23
N ASN A 325 7.50 13.77 -0.55
CA ASN A 325 7.34 12.35 -0.27
C ASN A 325 8.08 11.48 -1.31
N PHE A 326 9.15 10.81 -0.87
CA PHE A 326 9.98 9.97 -1.74
C PHE A 326 9.21 8.81 -2.41
N GLN A 327 8.14 8.30 -1.79
CA GLN A 327 7.34 7.22 -2.35
C GLN A 327 6.52 7.71 -3.54
N ILE A 328 5.98 8.93 -3.44
CA ILE A 328 5.29 9.62 -4.54
C ILE A 328 6.30 9.85 -5.67
N ARG A 329 7.49 10.42 -5.37
CA ARG A 329 8.52 10.64 -6.39
C ARG A 329 8.90 9.36 -7.12
N ALA A 330 9.16 8.27 -6.38
CA ALA A 330 9.55 6.99 -6.95
C ALA A 330 8.49 6.43 -7.93
N VAL A 331 7.20 6.46 -7.56
CA VAL A 331 6.13 5.98 -8.44
C VAL A 331 5.92 6.94 -9.63
N SER A 332 6.05 8.24 -9.43
CA SER A 332 5.98 9.23 -10.50
C SER A 332 7.07 9.02 -11.55
N TYR A 333 8.32 8.76 -11.15
CA TYR A 333 9.39 8.40 -12.09
C TYR A 333 9.13 7.10 -12.85
N GLN A 334 8.49 6.12 -12.22
CA GLN A 334 8.07 4.89 -12.88
C GLN A 334 6.97 5.15 -13.93
N LEU A 335 6.00 6.02 -13.62
CA LEU A 335 4.94 6.40 -14.57
C LEU A 335 5.50 7.22 -15.73
N LEU A 336 6.27 8.27 -15.43
CA LEU A 336 6.93 9.11 -16.44
C LEU A 336 7.83 8.29 -17.37
N SER A 337 8.55 7.30 -16.83
CA SER A 337 9.31 6.35 -17.64
C SER A 337 8.46 5.63 -18.68
N ASN A 338 7.26 5.17 -18.30
CA ASN A 338 6.35 4.50 -19.22
C ASN A 338 5.72 5.46 -20.24
N VAL A 339 5.42 6.69 -19.83
CA VAL A 339 4.96 7.77 -20.73
C VAL A 339 6.02 8.02 -21.81
N ILE A 340 7.28 8.22 -21.42
CA ILE A 340 8.40 8.50 -22.34
C ILE A 340 8.61 7.38 -23.36
N ILE A 341 8.56 6.12 -22.92
CA ILE A 341 8.71 4.96 -23.81
C ILE A 341 7.61 4.94 -24.87
N THR A 342 6.40 5.36 -24.50
CA THR A 342 5.20 5.28 -25.36
C THR A 342 5.05 6.50 -26.25
N ASN A 343 5.47 7.68 -25.78
CA ASN A 343 5.40 8.94 -26.52
C ASN A 343 6.64 9.81 -26.23
N SER A 344 7.75 9.49 -26.89
CA SER A 344 9.03 10.21 -26.73
C SER A 344 8.95 11.69 -27.13
N GLY A 345 7.98 12.08 -27.96
CA GLY A 345 7.73 13.46 -28.34
C GLY A 345 7.32 14.35 -27.16
N LEU A 346 6.84 13.76 -26.05
CA LEU A 346 6.47 14.52 -24.85
C LEU A 346 7.67 14.96 -24.01
N ILE A 347 8.87 14.41 -24.24
CA ILE A 347 10.08 14.81 -23.51
C ILE A 347 10.35 16.30 -23.71
N SER A 348 10.14 16.84 -24.91
CA SER A 348 10.32 18.28 -25.14
C SER A 348 9.33 19.14 -24.36
N ASN A 349 8.14 18.61 -24.04
CA ASN A 349 7.10 19.31 -23.28
C ASN A 349 7.36 19.21 -21.77
N LEU A 350 7.84 18.06 -21.30
CA LEU A 350 8.23 17.83 -19.90
C LEU A 350 9.31 18.79 -19.42
N PHE A 351 10.27 19.08 -20.30
CA PHE A 351 11.38 19.98 -20.02
C PHE A 351 11.27 21.29 -20.80
N GLN A 352 10.05 21.71 -21.14
CA GLN A 352 9.85 23.10 -21.58
C GLN A 352 9.92 24.05 -20.37
N PRO A 353 10.36 25.31 -20.58
CA PRO A 353 10.41 26.28 -19.50
C PRO A 353 9.02 26.46 -18.87
N ILE A 354 8.87 26.33 -17.55
CA ILE A 354 7.55 26.38 -16.87
C ILE A 354 6.81 27.70 -17.14
N SER A 355 7.52 28.77 -17.51
CA SER A 355 6.91 30.02 -17.98
C SER A 355 5.92 29.86 -19.15
N SER A 356 5.98 28.78 -19.93
CA SER A 356 4.98 28.50 -20.97
C SER A 356 3.67 27.92 -20.43
N PHE A 357 3.64 27.45 -19.18
CA PHE A 357 2.49 26.81 -18.52
C PHE A 357 1.92 27.65 -17.37
N LEU A 358 2.73 28.52 -16.76
CA LEU A 358 2.32 29.51 -15.76
C LEU A 358 2.70 30.92 -16.26
N PRO A 359 1.74 31.78 -16.64
CA PRO A 359 2.00 33.02 -17.39
C PRO A 359 2.74 34.12 -16.61
N ASN A 360 3.22 33.86 -15.39
CA ASN A 360 3.84 34.85 -14.50
C ASN A 360 5.29 34.52 -14.08
N ILE A 361 5.92 33.52 -14.70
CA ILE A 361 7.30 33.12 -14.40
C ILE A 361 8.23 33.69 -15.48
N THR A 362 9.27 34.43 -15.09
CA THR A 362 10.20 35.11 -16.01
C THR A 362 11.27 34.16 -16.57
N GLU A 363 11.93 34.51 -17.69
CA GLU A 363 12.98 33.65 -18.30
C GLU A 363 14.15 33.30 -17.35
N THR A 364 14.44 34.16 -16.37
CA THR A 364 15.42 33.90 -15.31
C THR A 364 15.02 32.75 -14.38
N ASP A 365 13.73 32.59 -14.08
CA ASP A 365 13.21 31.53 -13.21
C ASP A 365 13.22 30.14 -13.87
N ASN A 366 13.31 30.09 -15.20
CA ASN A 366 13.30 28.83 -15.96
C ASN A 366 14.62 28.06 -15.90
N ASN A 367 15.75 28.77 -15.92
CA ASN A 367 17.06 28.14 -15.73
C ASN A 367 17.19 27.61 -14.28
N ASP A 368 16.64 28.33 -13.31
CA ASP A 368 16.60 27.91 -11.91
C ASP A 368 15.72 26.66 -11.72
N THR A 369 14.61 26.56 -12.46
CA THR A 369 13.74 25.38 -12.45
C THR A 369 14.43 24.14 -13.02
N MET A 370 15.12 24.25 -14.16
CA MET A 370 15.83 23.11 -14.75
C MET A 370 16.99 22.64 -13.87
N ASN A 371 17.74 23.57 -13.29
CA ASN A 371 18.77 23.26 -12.33
C ASN A 371 18.18 22.62 -11.06
N SER A 372 16.98 23.05 -10.63
CA SER A 372 16.24 22.43 -9.53
C SER A 372 15.84 20.99 -9.83
N ILE A 373 15.43 20.68 -11.07
CA ILE A 373 15.08 19.32 -11.49
C ILE A 373 16.32 18.41 -11.48
N ALA A 374 17.43 18.85 -12.08
CA ALA A 374 18.68 18.09 -12.07
C ALA A 374 19.22 17.87 -10.64
N SER A 375 19.19 18.91 -9.81
CA SER A 375 19.56 18.85 -8.39
C SER A 375 18.67 17.88 -7.60
N GLN A 376 17.36 17.86 -7.86
CA GLN A 376 16.45 16.89 -7.23
C GLN A 376 16.82 15.45 -7.61
N PHE A 377 17.22 15.20 -8.86
CA PHE A 377 17.68 13.88 -9.28
C PHE A 377 18.97 13.46 -8.57
N GLU A 378 19.94 14.36 -8.44
CA GLU A 378 21.17 14.09 -7.69
C GLU A 378 20.85 13.77 -6.22
N HIS A 379 20.02 14.60 -5.58
CA HIS A 379 19.55 14.36 -4.22
C HIS A 379 18.83 13.00 -4.07
N ASP A 380 18.00 12.61 -5.04
CA ASP A 380 17.28 11.34 -5.02
C ASP A 380 18.18 10.11 -5.29
N LEU A 381 19.29 10.29 -6.00
CA LEU A 381 20.34 9.27 -6.11
C LEU A 381 21.11 9.13 -4.80
N GLU A 382 21.46 10.25 -4.17
CA GLU A 382 22.17 10.25 -2.89
C GLU A 382 21.31 9.73 -1.73
N ASN A 383 19.98 9.89 -1.81
CA ASN A 383 19.02 9.41 -0.83
C ASN A 383 19.19 7.91 -0.53
N GLY A 384 19.21 7.49 0.74
CA GLY A 384 19.40 6.08 1.14
C GLY A 384 18.33 5.08 0.64
N ASN A 385 17.24 5.54 0.01
CA ASN A 385 16.14 4.68 -0.42
C ASN A 385 16.41 3.98 -1.77
N TYR A 386 16.50 2.64 -1.73
CA TYR A 386 16.72 1.80 -2.92
C TYR A 386 15.66 1.98 -4.02
N LEU A 387 14.37 2.08 -3.65
CA LEU A 387 13.28 2.15 -4.63
C LEU A 387 13.32 3.46 -5.40
N LEU A 388 13.59 4.57 -4.70
CA LEU A 388 13.74 5.89 -5.30
C LEU A 388 14.94 5.91 -6.25
N ARG A 389 16.12 5.51 -5.79
CA ARG A 389 17.35 5.40 -6.62
C ARG A 389 17.10 4.61 -7.91
N LYS A 390 16.47 3.44 -7.79
CA LYS A 390 16.15 2.58 -8.93
C LYS A 390 15.20 3.27 -9.91
N ALA A 391 14.16 3.94 -9.40
CA ALA A 391 13.18 4.64 -10.22
C ALA A 391 13.81 5.84 -10.94
N THR A 392 14.63 6.63 -10.24
CA THR A 392 15.38 7.78 -10.76
C THR A 392 16.32 7.36 -11.89
N LEU A 393 17.17 6.34 -11.67
CA LEU A 393 18.07 5.83 -12.71
C LEU A 393 17.33 5.28 -13.92
N SER A 394 16.25 4.53 -13.70
CA SER A 394 15.43 4.03 -14.79
C SER A 394 14.82 5.17 -15.61
N PHE A 395 14.42 6.26 -14.95
CA PHE A 395 13.86 7.43 -15.62
C PHE A 395 14.90 8.18 -16.43
N ILE A 396 16.07 8.48 -15.85
CA ILE A 396 17.20 9.12 -16.55
C ILE A 396 17.61 8.28 -17.76
N LYS A 397 17.76 6.95 -17.60
CA LYS A 397 18.06 6.03 -18.70
C LYS A 397 17.05 6.16 -19.84
N ASN A 398 15.75 6.22 -19.53
CA ASN A 398 14.71 6.37 -20.55
C ASN A 398 14.76 7.75 -21.22
N ILE A 399 14.97 8.84 -20.47
CA ILE A 399 15.19 10.17 -21.06
C ILE A 399 16.38 10.13 -22.03
N MET A 400 17.50 9.54 -21.63
CA MET A 400 18.69 9.46 -22.47
C MET A 400 18.50 8.55 -23.69
N THR A 401 17.67 7.51 -23.57
CA THR A 401 17.40 6.59 -24.69
C THR A 401 16.51 7.23 -25.74
N TYR A 402 15.44 7.89 -25.32
CA TYR A 402 14.39 8.38 -26.22
C TYR A 402 14.50 9.88 -26.53
N GLY A 403 15.15 10.65 -25.66
CA GLY A 403 15.29 12.10 -25.74
C GLY A 403 16.66 12.58 -26.19
N LYS A 404 17.55 11.68 -26.65
CA LYS A 404 18.94 12.02 -27.00
C LYS A 404 19.12 13.16 -27.99
N PHE A 405 18.11 13.53 -28.78
CA PHE A 405 18.18 14.63 -29.74
C PHE A 405 17.42 15.90 -29.30
N ILE A 406 16.91 15.94 -28.07
CA ILE A 406 16.10 17.04 -27.54
C ILE A 406 17.02 17.98 -26.74
N PRO A 407 17.19 19.25 -27.14
CA PRO A 407 18.11 20.18 -26.49
C PRO A 407 17.88 20.35 -24.98
N GLN A 408 16.62 20.26 -24.53
CA GLN A 408 16.23 20.40 -23.13
C GLN A 408 16.75 19.25 -22.25
N THR A 409 17.23 18.15 -22.83
CA THR A 409 17.88 17.05 -22.09
C THR A 409 19.37 17.29 -21.83
N ASN A 410 19.94 18.42 -22.27
CA ASN A 410 21.36 18.73 -22.12
C ASN A 410 21.83 18.79 -20.66
N MET A 411 20.94 19.04 -19.69
CA MET A 411 21.27 19.00 -18.27
C MET A 411 21.66 17.61 -17.76
N PHE A 412 21.14 16.55 -18.39
CA PHE A 412 21.54 15.15 -18.12
C PHE A 412 22.79 14.74 -18.92
N TYR A 413 23.37 15.69 -19.63
CA TYR A 413 24.42 15.53 -20.62
C TYR A 413 25.47 16.64 -20.47
N CYS A 414 25.85 16.90 -19.22
CA CYS A 414 26.98 17.76 -18.86
C CYS A 414 28.03 16.98 -18.06
N LYS A 415 29.23 17.55 -17.92
CA LYS A 415 30.32 16.91 -17.19
C LYS A 415 29.98 16.74 -15.71
N GLU A 416 29.30 17.71 -15.11
CA GLU A 416 28.96 17.75 -13.69
C GLU A 416 28.05 16.58 -13.35
N PHE A 417 26.97 16.42 -14.11
CA PHE A 417 26.01 15.33 -13.91
C PHE A 417 26.63 13.94 -14.12
N LEU A 418 27.47 13.79 -15.15
CA LEU A 418 28.17 12.51 -15.38
C LEU A 418 29.14 12.19 -14.24
N PHE A 419 29.84 13.19 -13.71
CA PHE A 419 30.73 13.02 -12.57
C PHE A 419 29.95 12.63 -11.30
N SER A 420 28.78 13.26 -11.06
CA SER A 420 27.86 12.88 -9.97
C SER A 420 27.42 11.40 -10.08
N ILE A 421 26.99 10.97 -11.26
CA ILE A 421 26.58 9.56 -11.51
C ILE A 421 27.74 8.58 -11.30
N VAL A 422 28.94 8.92 -11.77
CA VAL A 422 30.13 8.08 -11.58
C VAL A 422 30.52 8.00 -10.11
N ASN A 423 30.50 9.10 -9.37
CA ASN A 423 30.77 9.07 -7.93
C ASN A 423 29.74 8.20 -7.20
N PHE A 424 28.47 8.29 -7.59
CA PHE A 424 27.43 7.44 -7.04
C PHE A 424 27.66 5.94 -7.32
N LEU A 425 28.22 5.59 -8.49
CA LEU A 425 28.64 4.23 -8.81
C LEU A 425 29.66 3.67 -7.80
N GLY A 426 30.59 4.52 -7.34
CA GLY A 426 31.59 4.15 -6.34
C GLY A 426 31.06 4.03 -4.90
N MET A 427 29.82 4.47 -4.64
CA MET A 427 29.20 4.48 -3.31
C MET A 427 28.09 3.45 -3.14
N THR A 428 27.62 2.81 -4.21
CA THR A 428 26.54 1.84 -4.15
C THR A 428 27.07 0.42 -3.95
N ASP A 429 26.45 -0.34 -3.04
CA ASP A 429 26.77 -1.77 -2.85
C ASP A 429 25.83 -2.70 -3.63
N SER A 430 24.81 -2.14 -4.30
CA SER A 430 23.79 -2.93 -5.00
C SER A 430 24.16 -3.18 -6.46
N GLU A 431 24.47 -4.42 -6.81
CA GLU A 431 24.79 -4.84 -8.20
C GLU A 431 23.71 -4.38 -9.21
N ASN A 432 22.42 -4.48 -8.83
CA ASN A 432 21.31 -4.03 -9.68
C ASN A 432 21.34 -2.52 -9.94
N ILE A 433 21.73 -1.72 -8.94
CA ILE A 433 21.86 -0.26 -9.09
C ILE A 433 23.12 0.05 -9.89
N MET A 434 24.25 -0.62 -9.61
CA MET A 434 25.48 -0.49 -10.40
C MET A 434 25.21 -0.73 -11.89
N GLN A 435 24.47 -1.79 -12.22
CA GLN A 435 24.11 -2.11 -13.60
C GLN A 435 23.31 -0.96 -14.25
N LEU A 436 22.30 -0.42 -13.56
CA LEU A 436 21.49 0.70 -14.08
C LEU A 436 22.32 1.99 -14.26
N ILE A 437 23.26 2.24 -13.34
CA ILE A 437 24.19 3.37 -13.46
C ILE A 437 25.09 3.19 -14.69
N LEU A 438 25.70 2.01 -14.85
CA LEU A 438 26.56 1.71 -15.99
C LEU A 438 25.81 1.79 -17.33
N GLU A 439 24.57 1.31 -17.38
CA GLU A 439 23.67 1.49 -18.53
C GLU A 439 23.41 2.98 -18.81
N THR A 440 23.23 3.79 -17.77
CA THR A 440 23.01 5.24 -17.91
C THR A 440 24.27 5.95 -18.43
N ILE A 441 25.44 5.67 -17.84
CA ILE A 441 26.75 6.17 -18.28
C ILE A 441 26.99 5.79 -19.74
N HIS A 442 26.71 4.54 -20.10
CA HIS A 442 26.85 4.05 -21.46
C HIS A 442 26.03 4.88 -22.46
N MET A 443 24.78 5.18 -22.14
CA MET A 443 23.90 6.00 -22.99
C MET A 443 24.39 7.44 -23.12
N ILE A 444 24.83 8.06 -22.02
CA ILE A 444 25.43 9.41 -22.02
C ILE A 444 26.69 9.43 -22.88
N ALA A 445 27.59 8.46 -22.71
CA ALA A 445 28.85 8.36 -23.43
C ALA A 445 28.66 8.13 -24.94
N GLN A 446 27.67 7.31 -25.33
CA GLN A 446 27.31 7.12 -26.74
C GLN A 446 26.86 8.42 -27.39
N LYS A 447 25.99 9.19 -26.72
CA LYS A 447 25.57 10.51 -27.21
C LYS A 447 26.78 11.46 -27.31
N ALA A 448 27.63 11.50 -26.29
CA ALA A 448 28.84 12.32 -26.24
C ALA A 448 29.78 12.07 -27.42
N LYS A 449 29.93 10.79 -27.77
CA LYS A 449 30.71 10.38 -28.94
C LYS A 449 30.09 10.81 -30.27
N ILE A 450 28.77 10.74 -30.40
CA ILE A 450 28.06 11.16 -31.63
C ILE A 450 28.14 12.67 -31.84
N ASP A 451 27.98 13.45 -30.77
CA ASP A 451 28.01 14.92 -30.85
C ASP A 451 29.43 15.50 -30.80
N HIS A 452 30.46 14.65 -30.71
CA HIS A 452 31.85 15.05 -30.50
C HIS A 452 32.09 15.93 -29.25
N ASN A 453 31.31 15.69 -28.18
CA ASN A 453 31.45 16.42 -26.92
C ASN A 453 32.59 15.83 -26.06
N LEU A 454 33.81 16.29 -26.33
CA LEU A 454 35.01 15.86 -25.61
C LEU A 454 34.98 16.19 -24.12
N GLU A 455 34.31 17.26 -23.71
CA GLU A 455 34.24 17.66 -22.29
C GLU A 455 33.54 16.60 -21.43
N VAL A 456 32.40 16.07 -21.91
CA VAL A 456 31.67 14.99 -21.24
C VAL A 456 32.46 13.68 -21.31
N LEU A 457 33.05 13.38 -22.46
CA LEU A 457 33.85 12.16 -22.65
C LEU A 457 35.09 12.12 -21.74
N ASN A 458 35.73 13.27 -21.49
CA ASN A 458 36.91 13.37 -20.63
C ASN A 458 36.62 13.02 -19.17
N VAL A 459 35.37 13.13 -18.70
CA VAL A 459 34.97 12.64 -17.35
C VAL A 459 35.25 11.15 -17.20
N LEU A 460 35.11 10.37 -18.27
CA LEU A 460 35.39 8.93 -18.25
C LEU A 460 36.89 8.61 -18.24
N ASN A 461 37.73 9.57 -18.62
CA ASN A 461 39.19 9.47 -18.58
C ASN A 461 39.80 10.12 -17.32
N ASP A 462 38.96 10.68 -16.45
CA ASP A 462 39.40 11.21 -15.17
C ASP A 462 39.92 10.08 -14.27
N GLN A 463 41.01 10.36 -13.54
CA GLN A 463 41.67 9.35 -12.71
C GLN A 463 40.73 8.76 -11.65
N GLN A 464 39.89 9.59 -11.02
CA GLN A 464 38.93 9.14 -10.02
C GLN A 464 37.88 8.21 -10.64
N THR A 465 37.37 8.55 -11.83
CA THR A 465 36.42 7.71 -12.57
C THR A 465 37.02 6.34 -12.90
N ILE A 466 38.27 6.32 -13.38
CA ILE A 466 38.98 5.09 -13.71
C ILE A 466 39.14 4.22 -12.46
N GLU A 467 39.54 4.79 -11.34
CA GLU A 467 39.69 4.08 -10.06
C GLU A 467 38.35 3.48 -9.59
N ILE A 468 37.25 4.25 -9.68
CA ILE A 468 35.91 3.74 -9.34
C ILE A 468 35.56 2.53 -10.22
N ILE A 469 35.72 2.63 -11.53
CA ILE A 469 35.35 1.57 -12.48
C ILE A 469 36.21 0.32 -12.28
N GLN A 470 37.51 0.47 -12.01
CA GLN A 470 38.43 -0.66 -11.77
C GLN A 470 38.10 -1.44 -10.50
N ASN A 471 37.55 -0.76 -9.48
CA ASN A 471 37.19 -1.35 -8.21
C ASN A 471 35.82 -2.05 -8.21
N LEU A 472 35.08 -2.03 -9.33
CA LEU A 472 33.76 -2.65 -9.41
C LEU A 472 33.83 -4.18 -9.41
N PRO A 473 32.79 -4.85 -8.86
CA PRO A 473 32.65 -6.30 -8.95
C PRO A 473 32.66 -6.78 -10.41
N GLN A 474 33.56 -7.72 -10.75
CA GLN A 474 33.71 -8.25 -12.11
C GLN A 474 32.69 -9.37 -12.40
N THR A 475 31.39 -9.06 -12.32
CA THR A 475 30.34 -9.99 -12.75
C THR A 475 30.16 -9.92 -14.27
N GLU A 476 29.60 -10.98 -14.88
CA GLU A 476 29.40 -11.06 -16.34
C GLU A 476 28.58 -9.87 -16.88
N LYS A 477 27.58 -9.40 -16.13
CA LYS A 477 26.74 -8.27 -16.51
C LYS A 477 27.49 -6.94 -16.45
N ILE A 478 28.33 -6.75 -15.43
CA ILE A 478 29.10 -5.52 -15.22
C ILE A 478 30.26 -5.43 -16.23
N SER A 479 30.94 -6.55 -16.49
CA SER A 479 32.16 -6.58 -17.32
C SER A 479 31.91 -6.12 -18.77
N ILE A 480 30.71 -6.35 -19.32
CA ILE A 480 30.30 -5.86 -20.64
C ILE A 480 30.36 -4.32 -20.70
N PHE A 481 29.83 -3.65 -19.67
CA PHE A 481 29.82 -2.19 -19.61
C PHE A 481 31.21 -1.62 -19.32
N ILE A 482 31.99 -2.26 -18.44
CA ILE A 482 33.38 -1.87 -18.18
C ILE A 482 34.20 -1.93 -19.48
N THR A 483 34.08 -3.02 -20.24
CA THR A 483 34.78 -3.18 -21.52
C THR A 483 34.41 -2.09 -22.51
N PHE A 484 33.12 -1.72 -22.56
CA PHE A 484 32.67 -0.62 -23.41
C PHE A 484 33.27 0.73 -23.00
N ILE A 485 33.22 1.08 -21.71
CA ILE A 485 33.77 2.35 -21.22
C ILE A 485 35.28 2.40 -21.48
N ALA A 486 36.00 1.31 -21.23
CA ALA A 486 37.43 1.20 -21.54
C ALA A 486 37.73 1.44 -23.04
N ASN A 487 36.89 0.92 -23.94
CA ASN A 487 37.04 1.17 -25.38
C ASN A 487 36.82 2.65 -25.75
N ILE A 488 35.88 3.33 -25.09
CA ILE A 488 35.68 4.77 -25.27
C ILE A 488 36.92 5.54 -24.81
N VAL A 489 37.40 5.27 -23.59
CA VAL A 489 38.58 5.92 -23.00
C VAL A 489 39.82 5.74 -23.89
N ASN A 490 40.03 4.53 -24.40
CA ASN A 490 41.13 4.24 -25.33
C ASN A 490 40.99 5.01 -26.65
N SER A 491 39.76 5.17 -27.16
CA SER A 491 39.53 5.89 -28.42
C SER A 491 39.76 7.40 -28.29
N ILE A 492 39.53 7.98 -27.11
CA ILE A 492 39.80 9.39 -26.81
C ILE A 492 41.31 9.62 -26.67
N SER A 493 42.01 8.73 -25.97
CA SER A 493 43.45 8.84 -25.71
C SER A 493 44.35 8.73 -26.95
N GLN A 494 43.78 8.30 -28.08
CA GLN A 494 44.48 8.16 -29.37
C GLN A 494 44.21 9.33 -30.35
N GLN A 495 43.33 10.27 -29.98
CA GLN A 495 43.09 11.53 -30.69
C GLN A 495 43.92 12.64 -30.08
#